data_AF-A0A0L0ET39-F1
#
_entry.id   AF-A0A0L0ET39-F1
#
_cell.length_a   1.000
_cell.length_b   1.000
_cell.length_c   1.000
_cell.angle_alpha   90.00
_cell.angle_beta   90.00
_cell.angle_gamma   90.00
#
_symmetry.space_group_name_H-M   'P 1'
#
loop_
_entity.id
_entity.type
_entity.pdbx_description
1 polymer ?
#
loop_
_entity_poly.entity_id
_entity_poly.type
_entity_poly.pdbx_seq_one_letter_code
_entity_poly.pdbx_strand_id
1 'polypeptide(L)' 'MFEYYDNELSSWQLVQEGVDNLKVILDIKEGIDVPGLLERLDKDINDRLFNKLNLTFDVSGSFVYVGEGKKNPFIKSIC' A
#
# COMPACT_ATOMS: atom_id res chain seq x y z
N MET A 1 -1.31 -4.50 10.19
CA MET A 1 -1.85 -4.96 8.88
C MET A 1 -0.75 -5.39 7.91
N PHE A 2 0.37 -4.66 7.78
CA PHE A 2 1.56 -5.08 7.03
C PHE A 2 2.70 -5.62 7.91
N GLU A 3 2.42 -5.99 9.16
CA GLU A 3 3.41 -6.58 10.08
C GLU A 3 4.08 -7.85 9.53
N TYR A 4 3.46 -8.50 8.54
CA TYR A 4 4.03 -9.65 7.85
C TYR A 4 5.21 -9.30 6.91
N TYR A 5 5.31 -8.03 6.51
CA TYR A 5 6.31 -7.53 5.57
C TYR A 5 7.40 -6.69 6.26
N ASP A 6 7.42 -6.63 7.61
CA ASP A 6 8.38 -5.83 8.39
C ASP A 6 9.85 -6.22 8.15
N ASN A 7 10.08 -7.46 7.71
CA ASN A 7 11.41 -7.95 7.33
C ASN A 7 11.82 -7.56 5.90
N GLU A 8 10.88 -7.18 5.05
CA GLU A 8 11.09 -6.91 3.62
C GLU A 8 10.95 -5.40 3.29
N LEU A 9 10.14 -4.69 4.07
CA LEU A 9 9.88 -3.25 3.94
C LEU A 9 10.53 -2.50 5.11
N SER A 10 11.21 -1.41 4.80
CA SER A 10 11.66 -0.44 5.80
C SER A 10 10.51 0.49 6.21
N SER A 11 9.67 0.85 5.25
CA SER A 11 8.51 1.74 5.45
C SER A 11 7.54 1.58 4.28
N TRP A 12 6.28 1.94 4.50
CA TRP A 12 5.25 1.90 3.46
C TRP A 12 4.19 2.97 3.72
N GLN A 13 3.49 3.37 2.65
CA GLN A 13 2.41 4.34 2.70
C GLN A 13 1.35 4.01 1.65
N LEU A 14 0.09 4.24 2.01
CA LEU A 14 -1.05 4.11 1.11
C LEU A 14 -1.67 5.47 0.87
N VAL A 15 -1.79 5.84 -0.40
CA VAL A 15 -2.30 7.12 -0.86
C VAL A 15 -3.49 6.87 -1.76
N GLN A 16 -4.67 7.32 -1.34
CA GLN A 16 -5.85 7.31 -2.19
C GLN A 16 -5.79 8.48 -3.17
N GLU A 17 -5.59 8.17 -4.46
CA GLU A 17 -5.54 9.13 -5.56
C GLU A 17 -6.92 9.31 -6.22
N GLY A 18 -7.81 8.32 -6.09
CA GLY A 18 -9.18 8.39 -6.59
C GLY A 18 -10.13 7.43 -5.85
N VAL A 19 -11.39 7.35 -6.29
CA VAL A 19 -12.39 6.45 -5.68
C VAL A 19 -11.92 4.99 -5.75
N ASP A 20 -11.39 4.58 -6.91
CA ASP A 20 -10.91 3.22 -7.15
C ASP A 20 -9.38 3.12 -7.34
N ASN A 21 -8.63 4.21 -7.14
CA ASN A 21 -7.19 4.25 -7.38
C ASN A 21 -6.42 4.42 -6.06
N LEU A 22 -5.56 3.46 -5.78
CA LEU A 22 -4.71 3.43 -4.59
C LEU A 22 -3.25 3.32 -4.99
N LYS A 23 -2.47 4.31 -4.60
CA LYS A 23 -1.02 4.31 -4.76
C LYS A 23 -0.39 3.76 -3.49
N VAL A 24 0.42 2.72 -3.65
CA VAL A 24 1.19 2.05 -2.59
C VAL A 24 2.64 2.47 -2.75
N ILE A 25 3.16 3.25 -1.81
CA ILE A 25 4.56 3.65 -1.80
C ILE A 25 5.28 2.75 -0.83
N LEU A 26 6.35 2.12 -1.31
CA LEU A 26 7.14 1.13 -0.60
C LEU A 26 8.58 1.61 -0.54
N ASP A 27 9.17 1.46 0.63
CA ASP A 27 10.62 1.52 0.82
C ASP A 27 11.10 0.10 1.14
N ILE A 28 11.76 -0.53 0.17
CA ILE A 28 12.11 -1.95 0.18
C ILE A 28 13.56 -2.10 0.65
N LYS A 29 13.82 -3.08 1.52
CA LYS A 29 15.19 -3.41 1.95
C LYS A 29 16.01 -4.03 0.81
N GLU A 30 17.32 -3.87 0.87
CA GLU A 30 18.22 -4.43 -0.15
C GLU A 30 18.12 -5.96 -0.22
N GLY A 31 18.24 -6.51 -1.44
CA GLY A 31 18.26 -7.96 -1.67
C GLY A 31 16.89 -8.65 -1.72
N ILE A 32 15.79 -7.88 -1.66
CA ILE A 32 14.43 -8.41 -1.79
C ILE A 32 14.02 -8.52 -3.27
N ASP A 33 13.33 -9.61 -3.60
CA ASP A 33 12.72 -9.81 -4.91
C ASP A 33 11.51 -8.88 -5.09
N VAL A 34 11.75 -7.73 -5.74
CA VAL A 34 10.74 -6.68 -5.92
C VAL A 34 9.51 -7.19 -6.69
N PRO A 35 9.64 -7.84 -7.87
CA PRO A 35 8.48 -8.36 -8.58
C PRO A 35 7.61 -9.31 -7.74
N GLY A 36 8.20 -10.28 -7.04
CA GLY A 36 7.46 -11.22 -6.20
C GLY A 36 6.82 -10.56 -4.98
N LEU A 37 7.47 -9.54 -4.40
CA LEU A 37 6.87 -8.74 -3.33
C LEU A 37 5.64 -7.97 -3.82
N LEU A 38 5.72 -7.33 -4.99
CA LEU A 38 4.61 -6.56 -5.55
C LEU A 38 3.39 -7.45 -5.87
N GLU A 39 3.60 -8.65 -6.41
CA GLU A 39 2.51 -9.60 -6.69
C GLU A 39 1.78 -10.05 -5.41
N ARG A 40 2.55 -10.35 -4.34
CA ARG A 40 1.98 -10.72 -3.04
C ARG A 40 1.19 -9.58 -2.42
N LEU A 41 1.73 -8.36 -2.49
CA LEU A 41 1.07 -7.16 -1.98
C LEU A 41 -0.22 -6.84 -2.75
N ASP A 42 -0.18 -6.93 -4.08
CA ASP A 42 -1.36 -6.72 -4.93
C ASP A 42 -2.49 -7.67 -4.54
N LYS A 43 -2.17 -8.96 -4.42
CA LYS A 43 -3.14 -9.97 -4.02
C LYS A 43 -3.71 -9.72 -2.62
N ASP A 44 -2.84 -9.50 -1.62
CA ASP A 44 -3.27 -9.32 -0.23
C ASP A 44 -4.13 -8.05 -0.04
N ILE A 45 -3.79 -6.95 -0.74
CA ILE A 45 -4.57 -5.71 -0.68
C ILE A 45 -5.92 -5.87 -1.38
N ASN A 46 -5.94 -6.48 -2.57
CA ASN A 46 -7.18 -6.73 -3.31
C ASN A 46 -8.11 -7.69 -2.55
N ASP A 47 -7.58 -8.76 -1.96
CA ASP A 47 -8.35 -9.74 -1.17
C ASP A 47 -9.00 -9.08 0.06
N ARG A 48 -8.33 -8.11 0.70
CA ARG A 48 -8.82 -7.44 1.91
C ARG A 48 -9.81 -6.31 1.63
N LEU A 49 -9.64 -5.59 0.52
CA LEU A 49 -10.46 -4.42 0.22
C LEU A 49 -11.74 -4.76 -0.55
N PHE A 50 -11.95 -6.03 -0.92
CA PHE A 50 -13.18 -6.59 -1.56
C PHE A 50 -13.68 -5.88 -2.83
N ASN A 51 -12.96 -4.85 -3.30
CA ASN A 51 -13.28 -4.03 -4.47
C ASN A 51 -12.12 -4.14 -5.48
N LYS A 52 -12.45 -4.06 -6.78
CA LYS A 52 -11.49 -3.96 -7.88
C LYS A 52 -10.81 -2.59 -7.86
N LEU A 53 -9.88 -2.41 -6.93
CA LEU A 53 -9.08 -1.20 -6.83
C LEU A 53 -7.89 -1.32 -7.79
N ASN A 54 -7.58 -0.25 -8.50
CA ASN A 54 -6.34 -0.16 -9.25
C ASN A 54 -5.22 0.20 -8.28
N LEU A 55 -4.35 -0.76 -8.04
CA LEU A 55 -3.16 -0.58 -7.22
C LEU A 55 -2.00 -0.13 -8.11
N THR A 56 -1.38 0.98 -7.73
CA THR A 56 -0.14 1.47 -8.35
C THR A 56 0.97 1.40 -7.33
N PHE A 57 2.03 0.67 -7.63
CA PHE A 57 3.17 0.51 -6.73
C PHE A 57 4.29 1.48 -7.08
N ASP A 58 4.82 2.16 -6.07
CA ASP A 58 5.95 3.07 -6.16
C ASP A 58 7.03 2.64 -5.16
N VAL A 59 8.10 2.06 -5.67
CA VAL A 59 9.20 1.52 -4.86
C VAL A 59 10.33 2.53 -4.64
N SER A 60 10.10 3.81 -4.97
CA SER A 60 11.12 4.85 -4.83
C SER A 60 11.34 5.31 -3.39
N GLY A 61 10.48 4.92 -2.45
CA GLY A 61 10.46 5.47 -1.09
C GLY A 61 10.11 6.96 -1.03
N SER A 62 9.60 7.55 -2.12
CA SER A 62 9.20 8.97 -2.17
C SER A 62 7.85 9.18 -1.50
N PHE A 63 7.83 9.10 -0.17
CA PHE A 63 6.62 9.30 0.63
C PHE A 63 6.01 10.68 0.37
N VAL A 64 4.71 10.70 0.08
CA VAL A 64 3.99 11.94 -0.22
C VAL A 64 3.37 12.47 1.06
N TYR A 65 3.41 13.78 1.24
CA TYR A 65 2.64 14.41 2.31
C TYR A 65 1.14 14.27 2.02
N VAL A 66 0.44 13.51 2.85
CA VAL A 66 -1.02 13.37 2.79
C VAL A 66 -1.59 14.37 3.78
N GLY A 67 -2.20 15.44 3.28
CA GLY A 67 -2.78 16.49 4.12
C GLY A 67 -3.81 15.95 5.12
N GLU A 68 -3.91 16.61 6.27
CA GLU A 68 -4.88 16.29 7.33
C GLU A 68 -6.30 16.26 6.76
N GLY A 69 -6.93 15.08 6.72
CA GLY A 69 -8.32 14.92 6.26
C GLY A 69 -8.57 13.80 5.24
N LYS A 70 -7.54 13.22 4.62
CA LYS A 70 -7.75 12.00 3.80
C LYS A 70 -7.97 10.79 4.69
N LYS A 71 -9.17 10.20 4.63
CA LYS A 71 -9.55 9.00 5.38
C LYS A 71 -8.67 7.82 4.96
N ASN A 72 -8.16 7.09 5.95
CA ASN A 72 -7.47 5.84 5.73
C ASN A 72 -8.48 4.79 5.24
N PRO A 73 -8.32 4.20 4.04
CA PRO A 73 -9.28 3.24 3.47
C PRO A 73 -9.36 1.92 4.25
N PHE A 74 -8.44 1.66 5.18
CA PHE A 74 -8.44 0.47 6.05
C PHE A 74 -9.20 0.71 7.36
N ILE A 75 -9.47 1.96 7.72
CA ILE A 75 -10.33 2.27 8.87
C ILE A 75 -11.77 2.19 8.35
N LYS A 76 -12.39 1.01 8.47
CA LYS A 76 -13.85 0.90 8.41
C LYS A 76 -14.39 1.87 9.46
N SER A 77 -14.98 2.98 9.00
CA SER A 77 -15.76 3.86 9.85
C SER A 77 -16.90 3.00 10.38
N ILE A 78 -16.80 2.59 11.64
CA ILE A 78 -17.89 1.93 12.35
C ILE A 78 -18.97 3.02 12.46
N CYS A 79 -20.02 2.91 11.66
CA CYS A 79 -21.29 3.59 11.89
C CYS A 79 -22.25 2.58 12.48
#